data_AF-A0A2H9ZVX7-F1
#
_entry.id   AF-A0A2H9ZVX7-F1
#
_cell.length_a   1.000
_cell.length_b   1.000
_cell.length_c   1.000
_cell.angle_alpha   90.00
_cell.angle_beta   90.00
_cell.angle_gamma   90.00
#
_symmetry.space_group_name_H-M   'P 1'
#
loop_
_entity.id
_entity.type
_entity.pdbx_description
1 polymer ?
#
loop_
_entity_poly.entity_id
_entity_poly.type
_entity_poly.pdbx_seq_one_letter_code
_entity_poly.pdbx_strand_id
1 'polypeptide(L)'
;MGEVTKEKGEILLAALSTRFGETWGVLGDRLSEIRRVEEKILGNTSEALGVVKTLKDKEDVEARYLREVRELDGALSQATKRSLTDQREQLGKLYQMEDRLASLAQINMEWANKSEIARDEFSCNLANVSQAHSTHVKDLQRRIKDLDDDREALREERRRLMEELTEAREALSGAKEAAFEACRREVVLKTEVRSLRALVENSSRWRSRRMEDLEESVRRAVKIVSASPVGRQVQNQAAFDVLLQALVDAGILNQESIRDPAVLPFCGSKGPSRFFELGSCPSDETPPSRSYVGWESWPSPRGTSGESPATPLEARWLGRRNPSGGQ
;
A
#
# COMPACT_ATOMS: atom_id res chain seq x y z
N MET A 1 -133.69 153.46 72.51
CA MET A 1 -134.24 152.98 73.79
C MET A 1 -135.27 151.90 73.48
N GLY A 2 -135.10 150.65 73.91
CA GLY A 2 -133.95 150.10 74.63
C GLY A 2 -134.30 148.85 75.44
N GLU A 3 -133.27 148.04 75.74
CA GLU A 3 -133.15 147.16 76.94
C GLU A 3 -134.18 146.00 77.16
N VAL A 4 -133.89 144.85 77.78
CA VAL A 4 -132.65 144.13 78.21
C VAL A 4 -133.02 142.78 78.89
N THR A 5 -132.15 141.75 78.79
CA THR A 5 -131.94 140.52 79.66
C THR A 5 -133.08 139.47 79.87
N LYS A 6 -132.91 138.19 80.26
CA LYS A 6 -131.82 137.38 80.89
C LYS A 6 -132.12 135.84 80.79
N GLU A 7 -131.06 135.04 80.61
CA GLU A 7 -130.71 133.67 81.09
C GLU A 7 -131.62 132.39 81.06
N LYS A 8 -130.89 131.28 80.77
CA LYS A 8 -130.99 129.85 81.18
C LYS A 8 -131.82 128.81 80.40
N GLY A 9 -131.09 127.82 79.84
CA GLY A 9 -131.17 126.42 80.30
C GLY A 9 -131.88 125.39 79.40
N GLU A 10 -131.07 124.52 78.77
CA GLU A 10 -131.25 123.06 78.60
C GLU A 10 -132.49 122.44 77.88
N ILE A 11 -132.19 121.46 76.99
CA ILE A 11 -133.08 120.44 76.39
C ILE A 11 -133.89 120.97 75.17
N LEU A 12 -133.62 120.58 73.92
CA LEU A 12 -134.06 119.32 73.31
C LEU A 12 -133.31 119.00 71.99
N LEU A 13 -132.34 118.09 72.09
CA LEU A 13 -131.77 117.30 71.00
C LEU A 13 -132.63 116.02 70.81
N ALA A 14 -133.71 116.09 70.02
CA ALA A 14 -134.62 114.94 69.90
C ALA A 14 -135.37 114.78 68.55
N ALA A 15 -134.95 115.43 67.46
CA ALA A 15 -135.74 115.41 66.21
C ALA A 15 -134.98 115.08 64.91
N LEU A 16 -133.74 114.56 64.97
CA LEU A 16 -132.95 114.21 63.77
C LEU A 16 -132.36 112.78 63.79
N SER A 17 -132.85 111.89 64.65
CA SER A 17 -132.24 110.56 64.89
C SER A 17 -132.76 109.40 64.02
N THR A 18 -133.78 109.59 63.18
CA THR A 18 -134.48 108.48 62.51
C THR A 18 -134.12 108.20 61.05
N ARG A 19 -133.10 108.87 60.47
CA ARG A 19 -132.64 108.59 59.09
C ARG A 19 -131.15 108.24 58.95
N PHE A 20 -130.46 108.12 60.08
CA PHE A 20 -129.01 107.88 60.13
C PHE A 20 -128.64 106.40 60.35
N GLY A 21 -129.57 105.52 60.75
CA GLY A 21 -129.25 104.13 61.13
C GLY A 21 -128.94 103.16 59.98
N GLU A 22 -129.60 103.31 58.83
CA GLU A 22 -129.50 102.34 57.73
C GLU A 22 -128.23 102.53 56.86
N THR A 23 -127.76 103.77 56.75
CA THR A 23 -126.60 104.11 55.91
C THR A 23 -125.27 103.65 56.54
N TRP A 24 -125.18 103.61 57.88
CA TRP A 24 -124.00 103.11 58.58
C TRP A 24 -123.91 101.57 58.59
N GLY A 25 -125.05 100.86 58.52
CA GLY A 25 -125.06 99.40 58.36
C GLY A 25 -124.49 98.96 57.01
N VAL A 26 -124.93 99.59 55.91
CA VAL A 26 -124.40 99.33 54.56
C VAL A 26 -122.92 99.72 54.43
N LEU A 27 -122.48 100.79 55.11
CA LEU A 27 -121.07 101.18 55.16
C LEU A 27 -120.24 100.17 55.97
N GLY A 28 -120.78 99.67 57.10
CA GLY A 28 -120.16 98.66 57.95
C GLY A 28 -120.02 97.30 57.27
N ASP A 29 -121.04 96.88 56.51
CA ASP A 29 -121.01 95.65 55.72
C ASP A 29 -120.01 95.77 54.55
N ARG A 30 -119.97 96.91 53.86
CA ARG A 30 -118.94 97.19 52.85
C ARG A 30 -117.53 97.23 53.43
N LEU A 31 -117.33 97.83 54.60
CA LEU A 31 -116.04 97.85 55.27
C LEU A 31 -115.61 96.46 55.76
N SER A 32 -116.57 95.62 56.17
CA SER A 32 -116.33 94.24 56.56
C SER A 32 -116.00 93.35 55.35
N GLU A 33 -116.67 93.56 54.22
CA GLU A 33 -116.36 92.89 52.94
C GLU A 33 -115.00 93.36 52.41
N ILE A 34 -114.69 94.66 52.50
CA ILE A 34 -113.36 95.20 52.16
C ILE A 34 -112.30 94.57 53.06
N ARG A 35 -112.51 94.51 54.39
CA ARG A 35 -111.56 93.86 55.31
C ARG A 35 -111.38 92.37 55.00
N ARG A 36 -112.47 91.66 54.66
CA ARG A 36 -112.44 90.25 54.27
C ARG A 36 -111.68 90.04 52.95
N VAL A 37 -111.87 90.93 51.98
CA VAL A 37 -111.15 90.92 50.71
C VAL A 37 -109.69 91.31 50.91
N GLU A 38 -109.38 92.29 51.76
CA GLU A 38 -108.00 92.67 52.12
C GLU A 38 -107.28 91.53 52.85
N GLU A 39 -107.91 90.87 53.81
CA GLU A 39 -107.36 89.69 54.49
C GLU A 39 -107.14 88.53 53.49
N LYS A 40 -108.06 88.34 52.53
CA LYS A 40 -107.91 87.35 51.45
C LYS A 40 -106.78 87.72 50.49
N ILE A 41 -106.63 89.00 50.15
CA ILE A 41 -105.53 89.49 49.32
C ILE A 41 -104.21 89.31 50.07
N LEU A 42 -104.13 89.70 51.34
CA LEU A 42 -102.96 89.52 52.19
C LEU A 42 -102.59 88.03 52.34
N GLY A 43 -103.57 87.17 52.58
CA GLY A 43 -103.40 85.72 52.63
C GLY A 43 -102.86 85.15 51.31
N ASN A 44 -103.50 85.47 50.18
CA ASN A 44 -103.06 85.04 48.86
C ASN A 44 -101.66 85.59 48.49
N THR A 45 -101.37 86.84 48.88
CA THR A 45 -100.05 87.46 48.64
C THR A 45 -98.98 86.80 49.50
N SER A 46 -99.34 86.41 50.73
CA SER A 46 -98.47 85.65 51.64
C SER A 46 -98.19 84.23 51.11
N GLU A 47 -99.20 83.53 50.61
CA GLU A 47 -99.07 82.21 49.99
C GLU A 47 -98.22 82.27 48.71
N ALA A 48 -98.49 83.25 47.83
CA ALA A 48 -97.69 83.48 46.62
C ALA A 48 -96.23 83.80 46.95
N LEU A 49 -95.97 84.62 47.98
CA LEU A 49 -94.62 84.90 48.46
C LEU A 49 -93.92 83.64 49.01
N GLY A 50 -94.66 82.75 49.69
CA GLY A 50 -94.19 81.44 50.12
C GLY A 50 -93.77 80.55 48.94
N VAL A 51 -94.61 80.45 47.92
CA VAL A 51 -94.31 79.67 46.69
C VAL A 51 -93.09 80.24 45.97
N VAL A 52 -93.00 81.57 45.82
CA VAL A 52 -91.84 82.23 45.19
C VAL A 52 -90.54 81.96 45.97
N LYS A 53 -90.58 81.97 47.31
CA LYS A 53 -89.41 81.58 48.13
C LYS A 53 -89.01 80.13 47.89
N THR A 54 -89.96 79.18 47.91
CA THR A 54 -89.64 77.77 47.64
C THR A 54 -89.13 77.50 46.23
N LEU A 55 -89.61 78.26 45.23
CA LEU A 55 -89.11 78.20 43.86
C LEU A 55 -87.68 78.72 43.77
N LYS A 56 -87.38 79.83 44.44
CA LYS A 56 -86.03 80.40 44.49
C LYS A 56 -85.03 79.48 45.21
N ASP A 57 -85.43 78.88 46.33
CA ASP A 57 -84.61 77.90 47.04
C ASP A 57 -84.32 76.67 46.17
N LYS A 58 -85.28 76.24 45.33
CA LYS A 58 -85.08 75.16 44.34
C LYS A 58 -84.14 75.57 43.20
N GLU A 59 -84.29 76.78 42.68
CA GLU A 59 -83.41 77.34 41.63
C GLU A 59 -81.96 77.43 42.11
N ASP A 60 -81.72 77.86 43.36
CA ASP A 60 -80.38 77.92 43.96
C ASP A 60 -79.77 76.51 44.18
N VAL A 61 -80.61 75.50 44.41
CA VAL A 61 -80.19 74.10 44.49
C VAL A 61 -79.88 73.54 43.09
N GLU A 62 -80.71 73.83 42.10
CA GLU A 62 -80.50 73.42 40.70
C GLU A 62 -79.24 74.06 40.11
N ALA A 63 -78.99 75.33 40.38
CA ALA A 63 -77.76 76.03 39.99
C ALA A 63 -76.50 75.41 40.61
N ARG A 64 -76.60 74.89 41.84
CA ARG A 64 -75.51 74.12 42.49
C ARG A 64 -75.28 72.78 41.79
N TYR A 65 -76.33 72.00 41.54
CA TYR A 65 -76.21 70.74 40.80
C TYR A 65 -75.63 70.93 39.40
N LEU A 66 -76.07 71.95 38.65
CA LEU A 66 -75.52 72.25 37.33
C LEU A 66 -74.05 72.69 37.36
N ARG A 67 -73.58 73.26 38.48
CA ARG A 67 -72.16 73.58 38.67
C ARG A 67 -71.35 72.31 38.94
N GLU A 68 -71.82 71.46 39.85
CA GLU A 68 -71.20 70.16 40.14
C GLU A 68 -71.12 69.26 38.91
N VAL A 69 -72.19 69.19 38.10
CA VAL A 69 -72.20 68.41 36.85
C VAL A 69 -71.13 68.92 35.88
N ARG A 70 -70.96 70.24 35.75
CA ARG A 70 -69.90 70.81 34.89
C ARG A 70 -68.50 70.53 35.42
N GLU A 71 -68.29 70.58 36.73
CA GLU A 71 -67.00 70.23 37.34
C GLU A 71 -66.68 68.74 37.16
N LEU A 72 -67.66 67.87 37.35
CA LEU A 72 -67.54 66.43 37.13
C LEU A 72 -67.26 66.10 35.66
N ASP A 73 -67.98 66.71 34.71
CA ASP A 73 -67.74 66.54 33.28
C ASP A 73 -66.32 67.01 32.89
N GLY A 74 -65.89 68.15 33.42
CA GLY A 74 -64.52 68.65 33.26
C GLY A 74 -63.46 67.68 33.81
N ALA A 75 -63.68 67.13 35.01
CA ALA A 75 -62.79 66.16 35.63
C ALA A 75 -62.73 64.84 34.86
N LEU A 76 -63.89 64.33 34.40
CA LEU A 76 -64.00 63.12 33.61
C LEU A 76 -63.33 63.27 32.24
N SER A 77 -63.51 64.43 31.59
CA SER A 77 -62.83 64.78 30.34
C SER A 77 -61.30 64.83 30.52
N GLN A 78 -60.81 65.42 31.63
CA GLN A 78 -59.38 65.41 31.94
C GLN A 78 -58.84 64.01 32.24
N ALA A 79 -59.54 63.20 33.03
CA ALA A 79 -59.15 61.84 33.37
C ALA A 79 -59.06 60.98 32.09
N THR A 80 -60.06 61.10 31.21
CA THR A 80 -60.09 60.40 29.92
C THR A 80 -58.91 60.81 29.03
N LYS A 81 -58.63 62.12 28.93
CA LYS A 81 -57.45 62.61 28.17
C LYS A 81 -56.14 62.06 28.72
N ARG A 82 -55.94 62.10 30.04
CA ARG A 82 -54.72 61.56 30.68
C ARG A 82 -54.57 60.05 30.45
N SER A 83 -55.67 59.30 30.59
CA SER A 83 -55.68 57.86 30.33
C SER A 83 -55.36 57.54 28.86
N LEU A 84 -55.89 58.32 27.92
CA LEU A 84 -55.67 58.10 26.48
C LEU A 84 -54.23 58.43 26.08
N THR A 85 -53.63 59.46 26.68
CA THR A 85 -52.20 59.77 26.48
C THR A 85 -51.30 58.68 27.04
N ASP A 86 -51.59 58.16 28.24
CA ASP A 86 -50.81 57.06 28.84
C ASP A 86 -50.93 55.79 27.98
N GLN A 87 -52.13 55.42 27.55
CA GLN A 87 -52.34 54.30 26.63
C GLN A 87 -51.57 54.45 25.32
N ARG A 88 -51.57 55.64 24.70
CA ARG A 88 -50.78 55.90 23.48
C ARG A 88 -49.29 55.76 23.72
N GLU A 89 -48.78 56.21 24.86
CA GLU A 89 -47.37 56.03 25.22
C GLU A 89 -47.02 54.55 25.40
N GLN A 90 -47.86 53.78 26.10
CA GLN A 90 -47.67 52.34 26.27
C GLN A 90 -47.72 51.58 24.93
N LEU A 91 -48.64 51.94 24.03
CA LEU A 91 -48.70 51.41 22.67
C LEU A 91 -47.41 51.71 21.89
N GLY A 92 -46.87 52.93 22.01
CA GLY A 92 -45.58 53.28 21.40
C GLY A 92 -44.42 52.41 21.92
N LYS A 93 -44.38 52.15 23.24
CA LYS A 93 -43.39 51.23 23.84
C LYS A 93 -43.57 49.79 23.35
N LEU A 94 -44.82 49.35 23.17
CA LEU A 94 -45.14 48.01 22.66
C LEU A 94 -44.63 47.84 21.23
N TYR A 95 -44.88 48.80 20.34
CA TYR A 95 -44.37 48.75 18.96
C TYR A 95 -42.83 48.73 18.90
N GLN A 96 -42.15 49.51 19.75
CA GLN A 96 -40.69 49.45 19.84
C GLN A 96 -40.18 48.07 20.29
N MET A 97 -40.92 47.39 21.18
CA MET A 97 -40.58 46.03 21.58
C MET A 97 -40.86 45.02 20.46
N GLU A 98 -41.94 45.21 19.68
CA GLU A 98 -42.26 44.40 18.51
C GLU A 98 -41.16 44.49 17.44
N ASP A 99 -40.69 45.70 17.11
CA ASP A 99 -39.58 45.91 16.17
C ASP A 99 -38.28 45.24 16.66
N ARG A 100 -38.00 45.32 17.97
CA ARG A 100 -36.85 44.65 18.58
C ARG A 100 -36.98 43.13 18.51
N LEU A 101 -38.17 42.59 18.75
CA LEU A 101 -38.44 41.15 18.63
C LEU A 101 -38.30 40.68 17.18
N ALA A 102 -38.79 41.44 16.21
CA ALA A 102 -38.62 41.16 14.79
C ALA A 102 -37.12 41.14 14.39
N SER A 103 -36.35 42.13 14.85
CA SER A 103 -34.89 42.20 14.62
C SER A 103 -34.16 41.00 15.23
N LEU A 104 -34.52 40.61 16.46
CA LEU A 104 -33.94 39.44 17.11
C LEU A 104 -34.32 38.14 16.41
N ALA A 105 -35.56 38.00 15.93
CA ALA A 105 -36.00 36.84 15.18
C ALA A 105 -35.22 36.68 13.86
N GLN A 106 -34.95 37.79 13.16
CA GLN A 106 -34.13 37.79 11.95
C GLN A 106 -32.69 37.37 12.25
N ILE A 107 -32.05 37.96 13.26
CA ILE A 107 -30.67 37.60 13.64
C ILE A 107 -30.60 36.12 14.05
N ASN A 108 -31.60 35.62 14.78
CA ASN A 108 -31.67 34.23 15.18
C ASN A 108 -31.81 33.29 13.97
N MET A 109 -32.61 33.67 12.97
CA MET A 109 -32.73 32.93 11.71
C MET A 109 -31.40 32.88 10.94
N GLU A 110 -30.67 33.99 10.86
CA GLU A 110 -29.36 34.03 10.21
C GLU A 110 -28.33 33.15 10.92
N TRP A 111 -28.30 33.17 12.25
CA TRP A 111 -27.42 32.31 13.04
C TRP A 111 -27.78 30.84 12.90
N ALA A 112 -29.07 30.50 12.91
CA ALA A 112 -29.53 29.14 12.68
C ALA A 112 -29.05 28.63 11.30
N ASN A 113 -29.24 29.42 10.24
CA ASN A 113 -28.78 29.07 8.90
C ASN A 113 -27.24 28.90 8.83
N LYS A 114 -26.48 29.84 9.41
CA LYS A 114 -25.00 29.73 9.46
C LYS A 114 -24.54 28.49 10.23
N SER A 115 -25.23 28.16 11.34
CA SER A 115 -24.91 26.97 12.13
C SER A 115 -25.20 25.67 11.38
N GLU A 116 -26.26 25.66 10.57
CA GLU A 116 -26.62 24.51 9.73
C GLU A 116 -25.59 24.29 8.62
N ILE A 117 -25.20 25.36 7.91
CA ILE A 117 -24.14 25.30 6.89
C ILE A 117 -22.83 24.79 7.50
N ALA A 118 -22.41 25.32 8.65
CA ALA A 118 -21.18 24.88 9.32
C ALA A 118 -21.25 23.40 9.76
N ARG A 119 -22.43 22.93 10.21
CA ARG A 119 -22.66 21.53 10.58
C ARG A 119 -22.59 20.60 9.36
N ASP A 120 -23.12 21.03 8.23
CA ASP A 120 -23.09 20.26 6.99
C ASP A 120 -21.66 20.17 6.44
N GLU A 121 -20.91 21.29 6.44
CA GLU A 121 -19.49 21.32 6.10
C GLU A 121 -18.65 20.40 7.01
N PHE A 122 -18.88 20.46 8.32
CA PHE A 122 -18.22 19.57 9.28
C PHE A 122 -18.52 18.10 8.98
N SER A 123 -19.78 17.77 8.68
CA SER A 123 -20.21 16.41 8.37
C SER A 123 -19.57 15.89 7.08
N CYS A 124 -19.51 16.73 6.04
CA CYS A 124 -18.81 16.42 4.78
C CYS A 124 -17.31 16.20 5.00
N ASN A 125 -16.66 17.06 5.78
CA ASN A 125 -15.23 16.93 6.10
C ASN A 125 -14.96 15.64 6.89
N LEU A 126 -15.81 15.31 7.86
CA LEU A 126 -15.69 14.08 8.63
C LEU A 126 -15.86 12.84 7.74
N ALA A 127 -16.80 12.85 6.81
CA ALA A 127 -16.99 11.77 5.84
C ALA A 127 -15.75 11.59 4.94
N ASN A 128 -15.18 12.69 4.45
CA ASN A 128 -13.96 12.67 3.63
C ASN A 128 -12.75 12.11 4.39
N VAL A 129 -12.54 12.54 5.64
CA VAL A 129 -11.46 12.03 6.49
C VAL A 129 -11.67 10.54 6.80
N SER A 130 -12.90 10.13 7.10
CA SER A 130 -13.24 8.72 7.35
C SER A 130 -12.98 7.86 6.12
N GLN A 131 -13.32 8.36 4.93
CA GLN A 131 -13.06 7.68 3.67
C GLN A 131 -11.55 7.56 3.39
N ALA A 132 -10.78 8.64 3.57
CA ALA A 132 -9.33 8.64 3.41
C ALA A 132 -8.63 7.70 4.40
N HIS A 133 -9.12 7.62 5.64
CA HIS A 133 -8.61 6.68 6.62
C HIS A 133 -8.91 5.23 6.21
N SER A 134 -10.14 4.96 5.74
CA SER A 134 -10.54 3.64 5.24
C SER A 134 -9.69 3.19 4.04
N THR A 135 -9.41 4.07 3.09
CA THR A 135 -8.54 3.74 1.94
C THR A 135 -7.11 3.46 2.39
N HIS A 136 -6.56 4.25 3.33
CA HIS A 136 -5.24 4.02 3.89
C HIS A 136 -5.13 2.70 4.66
N VAL A 137 -6.13 2.36 5.49
CA VAL A 137 -6.17 1.08 6.21
C VAL A 137 -6.19 -0.10 5.23
N LYS A 138 -6.97 -0.02 4.15
CA LYS A 138 -7.00 -1.06 3.10
C LYS A 138 -5.66 -1.19 2.37
N ASP A 139 -4.96 -0.09 2.13
CA ASP A 139 -3.62 -0.10 1.54
C ASP A 139 -2.60 -0.77 2.48
N LEU A 140 -2.61 -0.41 3.76
CA LEU A 140 -1.75 -1.06 4.76
C LEU A 140 -2.03 -2.56 4.88
N GLN A 141 -3.30 -2.96 4.90
CA GLN A 141 -3.67 -4.37 4.92
C GLN A 141 -3.14 -5.13 3.69
N ARG A 142 -3.18 -4.51 2.51
CA ARG A 142 -2.60 -5.08 1.29
C ARG A 142 -1.08 -5.23 1.43
N ARG A 143 -0.38 -4.17 1.84
CA ARG A 143 1.09 -4.19 2.01
C ARG A 143 1.55 -5.20 3.05
N ILE A 144 0.81 -5.38 4.14
CA ILE A 144 1.10 -6.41 5.14
C ILE A 144 1.00 -7.80 4.51
N LYS A 145 -0.06 -8.06 3.71
CA LYS A 145 -0.21 -9.33 3.01
C LYS A 145 0.93 -9.58 2.02
N ASP A 146 1.29 -8.58 1.20
CA ASP A 146 2.38 -8.69 0.24
C ASP A 146 3.72 -9.00 0.95
N LEU A 147 3.98 -8.37 2.10
CA LEU A 147 5.16 -8.66 2.92
C LEU A 147 5.14 -10.07 3.55
N ASP A 148 3.96 -10.57 3.93
CA ASP A 148 3.81 -11.93 4.43
C ASP A 148 4.09 -12.96 3.32
N ASP A 149 3.62 -12.68 2.09
CA ASP A 149 3.87 -13.51 0.90
C ASP A 149 5.36 -13.49 0.52
N ASP A 150 6.01 -12.32 0.50
CA ASP A 150 7.45 -12.19 0.25
C ASP A 150 8.29 -12.93 1.31
N ARG A 151 7.88 -12.83 2.58
CA ARG A 151 8.53 -13.55 3.68
C ARG A 151 8.42 -15.06 3.50
N GLU A 152 7.29 -15.56 3.00
CA GLU A 152 7.14 -17.00 2.72
C GLU A 152 8.00 -17.44 1.53
N ALA A 153 8.07 -16.63 0.46
CA ALA A 153 8.97 -16.89 -0.65
C ALA A 153 10.44 -16.97 -0.20
N LEU A 154 10.89 -16.07 0.69
CA LEU A 154 12.24 -16.12 1.27
C LEU A 154 12.49 -17.38 2.12
N ARG A 155 11.48 -17.89 2.82
CA ARG A 155 11.61 -19.16 3.58
C ARG A 155 11.79 -20.34 2.64
N GLU A 156 11.09 -20.35 1.51
CA GLU A 156 11.22 -21.40 0.50
C GLU A 156 12.59 -21.38 -0.15
N GLU A 157 13.08 -20.21 -0.56
CA GLU A 157 14.43 -20.07 -1.12
C GLU A 157 15.52 -20.48 -0.12
N ARG A 158 15.35 -20.12 1.16
CA ARG A 158 16.26 -20.59 2.22
C ARG A 158 16.24 -22.12 2.35
N ARG A 159 15.08 -22.76 2.20
CA ARG A 159 14.96 -24.22 2.25
C ARG A 159 15.72 -24.87 1.08
N ARG A 160 15.49 -24.40 -0.14
CA ARG A 160 16.19 -24.85 -1.35
C ARG A 160 17.70 -24.71 -1.24
N LEU A 161 18.18 -23.53 -0.82
CA LEU A 161 19.62 -23.30 -0.63
C LEU A 161 20.24 -24.22 0.43
N MET A 162 19.50 -24.54 1.49
CA MET A 162 19.97 -25.49 2.50
C MET A 162 20.06 -26.92 1.93
N GLU A 163 19.10 -27.33 1.12
CA GLU A 163 19.10 -28.61 0.40
C GLU A 163 20.30 -28.70 -0.57
N GLU A 164 20.49 -27.69 -1.42
CA GLU A 164 21.64 -27.61 -2.34
C GLU A 164 22.99 -27.63 -1.58
N LEU A 165 23.07 -26.93 -0.45
CA LEU A 165 24.27 -26.93 0.38
C LEU A 165 24.55 -28.32 0.96
N THR A 166 23.52 -29.04 1.40
CA THR A 166 23.68 -30.42 1.88
C THR A 166 24.13 -31.37 0.76
N GLU A 167 23.54 -31.28 -0.43
CA GLU A 167 23.97 -32.06 -1.60
C GLU A 167 25.41 -31.77 -2.00
N ALA A 168 25.81 -30.49 -2.04
CA ALA A 168 27.17 -30.09 -2.36
C ALA A 168 28.19 -30.61 -1.33
N ARG A 169 27.82 -30.65 -0.04
CA ARG A 169 28.66 -31.24 1.01
C ARG A 169 28.85 -32.74 0.83
N GLU A 170 27.78 -33.46 0.51
CA GLU A 170 27.84 -34.90 0.22
C GLU A 170 28.70 -35.19 -1.00
N ALA A 171 28.50 -34.45 -2.10
CA ALA A 171 29.30 -34.54 -3.31
C ALA A 171 30.80 -34.26 -3.04
N LEU A 172 31.11 -33.23 -2.24
CA LEU A 172 32.49 -32.92 -1.86
C LEU A 172 33.12 -34.03 -1.00
N SER A 173 32.36 -34.62 -0.07
CA SER A 173 32.83 -35.74 0.74
C SER A 173 33.13 -36.96 -0.15
N GLY A 174 32.24 -37.30 -1.07
CA GLY A 174 32.45 -38.38 -2.04
C GLY A 174 33.65 -38.13 -2.95
N ALA A 175 33.83 -36.90 -3.43
CA ALA A 175 34.98 -36.52 -4.24
C ALA A 175 36.31 -36.65 -3.47
N LYS A 176 36.34 -36.25 -2.19
CA LYS A 176 37.51 -36.43 -1.33
C LYS A 176 37.84 -37.91 -1.13
N GLU A 177 36.84 -38.73 -0.85
CA GLU A 177 37.03 -40.18 -0.69
C GLU A 177 37.58 -40.83 -1.96
N ALA A 178 37.01 -40.50 -3.13
CA ALA A 178 37.49 -40.97 -4.42
C ALA A 178 38.94 -40.53 -4.70
N ALA A 179 39.29 -39.27 -4.37
CA ALA A 179 40.65 -38.77 -4.51
C ALA A 179 41.64 -39.52 -3.61
N PHE A 180 41.30 -39.76 -2.34
CA PHE A 180 42.12 -40.55 -1.42
C PHE A 180 42.31 -41.98 -1.92
N GLU A 181 41.27 -42.61 -2.45
CA GLU A 181 41.34 -43.95 -3.03
C GLU A 181 42.23 -43.99 -4.27
N ALA A 182 42.12 -43.00 -5.16
CA ALA A 182 43.00 -42.87 -6.31
C ALA A 182 44.48 -42.71 -5.90
N CYS A 183 44.77 -41.85 -4.92
CA CYS A 183 46.13 -41.68 -4.39
C CYS A 183 46.67 -42.99 -3.77
N ARG A 184 45.85 -43.74 -3.03
CA ARG A 184 46.25 -45.04 -2.47
C ARG A 184 46.64 -46.02 -3.58
N ARG A 185 45.84 -46.13 -4.64
CA ARG A 185 46.14 -46.98 -5.81
C ARG A 185 47.42 -46.55 -6.52
N GLU A 186 47.63 -45.25 -6.68
CA GLU A 186 48.84 -44.71 -7.29
C GLU A 186 50.09 -45.10 -6.51
N VAL A 187 50.07 -45.03 -5.17
CA VAL A 187 51.19 -45.45 -4.32
C VAL A 187 51.49 -46.94 -4.52
N VAL A 188 50.47 -47.80 -4.56
CA VAL A 188 50.62 -49.24 -4.82
C VAL A 188 51.27 -49.47 -6.19
N LEU A 189 50.73 -48.87 -7.25
CA LEU A 189 51.28 -48.98 -8.61
C LEU A 189 52.73 -48.47 -8.68
N LYS A 190 53.05 -47.36 -7.99
CA LYS A 190 54.43 -46.86 -7.91
C LYS A 190 55.37 -47.89 -7.27
N THR A 191 54.94 -48.60 -6.23
CA THR A 191 55.76 -49.66 -5.61
C THR A 191 55.92 -50.87 -6.51
N GLU A 192 54.86 -51.28 -7.21
CA GLU A 192 54.90 -52.39 -8.18
C GLU A 192 55.83 -52.06 -9.36
N VAL A 193 55.71 -50.86 -9.94
CA VAL A 193 56.61 -50.38 -11.00
C VAL A 193 58.07 -50.35 -10.53
N ARG A 194 58.35 -49.94 -9.29
CA ARG A 194 59.71 -50.02 -8.72
C ARG A 194 60.21 -51.46 -8.59
N SER A 195 59.36 -52.38 -8.15
CA SER A 195 59.68 -53.81 -8.04
C SER A 195 59.97 -54.43 -9.41
N LEU A 196 59.10 -54.20 -10.40
CA LEU A 196 59.29 -54.65 -11.78
C LEU A 196 60.56 -54.06 -12.39
N ARG A 197 60.84 -52.77 -12.17
CA ARG A 197 62.08 -52.13 -12.62
C ARG A 197 63.30 -52.81 -12.02
N ALA A 198 63.29 -53.12 -10.71
CA ALA A 198 64.39 -53.82 -10.05
C ALA A 198 64.58 -55.24 -10.58
N LEU A 199 63.48 -55.96 -10.86
CA LEU A 199 63.52 -57.29 -11.47
C LEU A 199 64.15 -57.25 -12.87
N VAL A 200 63.73 -56.31 -13.71
CA VAL A 200 64.27 -56.12 -15.07
C VAL A 200 65.77 -55.82 -15.02
N GLU A 201 66.19 -54.89 -14.15
CA GLU A 201 67.59 -54.53 -13.96
C GLU A 201 68.45 -55.71 -13.45
N ASN A 202 67.92 -56.53 -12.55
CA ASN A 202 68.63 -57.73 -12.10
C ASN A 202 68.76 -58.77 -13.24
N SER A 203 67.73 -58.91 -14.08
CA SER A 203 67.75 -59.83 -15.23
C SER A 203 68.72 -59.38 -16.33
N SER A 204 68.84 -58.07 -16.56
CA SER A 204 69.80 -57.53 -17.53
C SER A 204 71.22 -57.73 -17.02
N ARG A 205 71.50 -57.43 -15.75
CA ARG A 205 72.81 -57.70 -15.12
C ARG A 205 73.21 -59.16 -15.18
N TRP A 206 72.28 -60.08 -14.90
CA TRP A 206 72.55 -61.52 -15.00
C TRP A 206 72.85 -61.94 -16.45
N ARG A 207 72.11 -61.41 -17.42
CA ARG A 207 72.38 -61.65 -18.85
C ARG A 207 73.73 -61.09 -19.29
N SER A 208 74.10 -59.89 -18.86
CA SER A 208 75.42 -59.31 -19.14
C SER A 208 76.55 -60.15 -18.56
N ARG A 209 76.47 -60.54 -17.28
CA ARG A 209 77.47 -61.43 -16.67
C ARG A 209 77.60 -62.77 -17.38
N ARG A 210 76.46 -63.38 -17.75
CA ARG A 210 76.46 -64.64 -18.50
C ARG A 210 77.10 -64.48 -19.88
N MET A 211 76.88 -63.33 -20.53
CA MET A 211 77.51 -63.02 -21.81
C MET A 211 79.02 -62.79 -21.65
N GLU A 212 79.45 -62.07 -20.60
CA GLU A 212 80.87 -61.91 -20.24
C GLU A 212 81.55 -63.26 -19.95
N ASP A 213 80.92 -64.14 -19.17
CA ASP A 213 81.43 -65.49 -18.87
C ASP A 213 81.51 -66.36 -20.13
N LEU A 214 80.54 -66.23 -21.05
CA LEU A 214 80.54 -66.91 -22.34
C LEU A 214 81.66 -66.37 -23.23
N GLU A 215 81.82 -65.06 -23.33
CA GLU A 215 82.93 -64.42 -24.06
C GLU A 215 84.29 -64.85 -23.52
N GLU A 216 84.45 -64.88 -22.18
CA GLU A 216 85.66 -65.35 -21.51
C GLU A 216 85.91 -66.84 -21.80
N SER A 217 84.88 -67.67 -21.77
CA SER A 217 84.95 -69.10 -22.11
C SER A 217 85.33 -69.33 -23.56
N VAL A 218 84.73 -68.60 -24.50
CA VAL A 218 85.06 -68.64 -25.93
C VAL A 218 86.51 -68.17 -26.13
N ARG A 219 86.94 -67.09 -25.48
CA ARG A 219 88.31 -66.59 -25.53
C ARG A 219 89.32 -67.63 -25.03
N ARG A 220 89.01 -68.36 -23.95
CA ARG A 220 89.82 -69.47 -23.44
C ARG A 220 89.84 -70.66 -24.40
N ALA A 221 88.69 -71.05 -24.95
CA ALA A 221 88.60 -72.11 -25.93
C ALA A 221 89.42 -71.79 -27.19
N VAL A 222 89.32 -70.57 -27.72
CA VAL A 222 90.15 -70.08 -28.82
C VAL A 222 91.64 -70.18 -28.44
N LYS A 223 92.03 -69.70 -27.26
CA LYS A 223 93.44 -69.78 -26.80
C LYS A 223 93.95 -71.22 -26.71
N ILE A 224 93.13 -72.16 -26.25
CA ILE A 224 93.45 -73.60 -26.19
C ILE A 224 93.57 -74.19 -27.60
N VAL A 225 92.61 -73.88 -28.49
CA VAL A 225 92.63 -74.33 -29.89
C VAL A 225 93.85 -73.79 -30.61
N SER A 226 94.19 -72.51 -30.45
CA SER A 226 95.40 -71.89 -31.02
C SER A 226 96.71 -72.48 -30.46
N ALA A 227 96.71 -73.00 -29.23
CA ALA A 227 97.86 -73.63 -28.60
C ALA A 227 97.97 -75.14 -28.90
N SER A 228 96.88 -75.78 -29.32
CA SER A 228 96.79 -77.21 -29.66
C SER A 228 97.56 -77.54 -30.96
N PRO A 229 98.10 -78.76 -31.11
CA PRO A 229 98.76 -79.22 -32.35
C PRO A 229 97.88 -79.10 -33.60
N VAL A 230 96.55 -79.11 -33.46
CA VAL A 230 95.59 -78.90 -34.55
C VAL A 230 95.47 -77.41 -34.93
N GLY A 231 95.65 -76.47 -33.99
CA GLY A 231 95.72 -75.03 -34.28
C GLY A 231 97.05 -74.56 -34.86
N ARG A 232 98.11 -75.37 -34.70
CA ARG A 232 99.40 -75.20 -35.42
C ARG A 232 99.39 -75.79 -36.82
N GLN A 233 98.25 -76.24 -37.33
CA GLN A 233 98.13 -76.93 -38.61
C GLN A 233 97.63 -76.00 -39.73
N VAL A 234 98.26 -74.83 -39.86
CA VAL A 234 98.29 -74.05 -41.13
C VAL A 234 99.21 -74.76 -42.14
N GLN A 235 98.97 -76.07 -42.33
CA GLN A 235 99.55 -76.90 -43.39
C GLN A 235 98.54 -77.91 -43.96
N ASN A 236 97.24 -77.77 -43.65
CA ASN A 236 96.19 -78.52 -44.35
C ASN A 236 95.48 -77.62 -45.39
N GLN A 237 96.25 -76.96 -46.25
CA GLN A 237 95.71 -76.21 -47.40
C GLN A 237 94.79 -77.10 -48.25
N ALA A 238 95.10 -78.40 -48.35
CA ALA A 238 94.28 -79.37 -49.07
C ALA A 238 92.87 -79.59 -48.47
N ALA A 239 92.71 -79.47 -47.14
CA ALA A 239 91.39 -79.64 -46.51
C ALA A 239 90.52 -78.40 -46.68
N PHE A 240 91.12 -77.20 -46.60
CA PHE A 240 90.43 -75.95 -46.89
C PHE A 240 90.07 -75.83 -48.37
N ASP A 241 90.92 -76.31 -49.28
CA ASP A 241 90.61 -76.32 -50.71
C ASP A 241 89.38 -77.19 -51.02
N VAL A 242 89.23 -78.35 -50.38
CA VAL A 242 88.03 -79.21 -50.54
C VAL A 242 86.78 -78.55 -49.96
N LEU A 243 86.89 -77.87 -48.82
CA LEU A 243 85.74 -77.26 -48.14
C LEU A 243 85.28 -75.97 -48.86
N LEU A 244 86.21 -75.16 -49.35
CA LEU A 244 85.90 -74.01 -50.19
C LEU A 244 85.31 -74.43 -51.54
N GLN A 245 85.83 -75.49 -52.17
CA GLN A 245 85.21 -76.05 -53.39
C GLN A 245 83.78 -76.52 -53.10
N ALA A 246 83.54 -77.23 -51.98
CA ALA A 246 82.20 -77.68 -51.62
C ALA A 246 81.21 -76.52 -51.34
N LEU A 247 81.68 -75.40 -50.78
CA LEU A 247 80.86 -74.21 -50.56
C LEU A 247 80.58 -73.43 -51.86
N VAL A 248 81.53 -73.45 -52.79
CA VAL A 248 81.36 -72.90 -54.15
C VAL A 248 80.38 -73.77 -54.95
N ASP A 249 80.53 -75.10 -54.91
CA ASP A 249 79.63 -76.06 -55.56
C ASP A 249 78.21 -76.01 -54.95
N ALA A 250 78.10 -75.73 -53.64
CA ALA A 250 76.81 -75.54 -52.96
C ALA A 250 76.20 -74.14 -53.18
N GLY A 251 76.85 -73.25 -53.92
CA GLY A 251 76.37 -71.90 -54.24
C GLY A 251 76.34 -70.92 -53.05
N ILE A 252 76.95 -71.29 -51.92
CA ILE A 252 77.02 -70.47 -50.69
C ILE A 252 78.09 -69.39 -50.86
N LEU A 253 79.19 -69.71 -51.54
CA LEU A 253 80.23 -68.75 -51.92
C LEU A 253 80.16 -68.45 -53.43
N ASN A 254 79.87 -67.21 -53.77
CA ASN A 254 79.96 -66.67 -55.12
C ASN A 254 81.31 -65.96 -55.37
N GLN A 255 81.58 -65.57 -56.62
CA GLN A 255 82.86 -64.99 -57.04
C GLN A 255 83.25 -63.71 -56.28
N GLU A 256 82.28 -62.97 -55.73
CA GLU A 256 82.51 -61.76 -54.94
C GLU A 256 82.74 -62.09 -53.45
N SER A 257 81.95 -62.98 -52.86
CA SER A 257 82.07 -63.37 -51.45
C SER A 257 83.35 -64.16 -51.15
N ILE A 258 83.87 -64.93 -52.11
CA ILE A 258 85.18 -65.58 -51.93
C ILE A 258 86.33 -64.56 -51.91
N ARG A 259 86.11 -63.35 -52.45
CA ARG A 259 87.07 -62.23 -52.41
C ARG A 259 86.91 -61.37 -51.15
N ASP A 260 85.96 -61.71 -50.27
CA ASP A 260 85.79 -61.01 -48.99
C ASP A 260 87.08 -61.13 -48.15
N PRO A 261 87.55 -60.04 -47.51
CA PRO A 261 88.75 -60.07 -46.68
C PRO A 261 88.74 -61.13 -45.57
N ALA A 262 87.57 -61.58 -45.10
CA ALA A 262 87.43 -62.66 -44.14
C ALA A 262 87.64 -64.06 -44.75
N VAL A 263 87.39 -64.24 -46.05
CA VAL A 263 87.51 -65.52 -46.76
C VAL A 263 88.86 -65.64 -47.51
N LEU A 264 89.40 -64.51 -47.97
CA LEU A 264 90.65 -64.42 -48.73
C LEU A 264 91.86 -65.15 -48.11
N PRO A 265 92.10 -65.10 -46.78
CA PRO A 265 93.26 -65.76 -46.16
C PRO A 265 93.26 -67.29 -46.30
N PHE A 266 92.08 -67.89 -46.51
CA PHE A 266 91.92 -69.34 -46.63
C PHE A 266 92.17 -69.84 -48.06
N CYS A 267 92.20 -68.93 -49.04
CA CYS A 267 92.38 -69.28 -50.45
C CYS A 267 93.82 -69.66 -50.81
N GLY A 268 94.81 -69.62 -49.91
CA GLY A 268 96.19 -70.02 -50.20
C GLY A 268 96.86 -69.24 -51.35
N SER A 269 98.10 -69.61 -51.71
CA SER A 269 98.93 -68.84 -52.65
C SER A 269 98.46 -68.82 -54.12
N LYS A 270 97.53 -69.71 -54.51
CA LYS A 270 96.96 -69.77 -55.87
C LYS A 270 95.70 -68.90 -56.05
N GLY A 271 95.22 -68.24 -54.99
CA GLY A 271 94.11 -67.28 -55.05
C GLY A 271 92.71 -67.89 -55.25
N PRO A 272 91.64 -67.10 -55.07
CA PRO A 272 90.25 -67.55 -55.06
C PRO A 272 89.71 -68.00 -56.44
N SER A 273 90.36 -67.58 -57.54
CA SER A 273 89.88 -67.82 -58.91
C SER A 273 89.80 -69.31 -59.28
N ARG A 274 90.64 -70.14 -58.69
CA ARG A 274 90.78 -71.57 -59.04
C ARG A 274 89.55 -72.41 -58.74
N PHE A 275 88.67 -71.97 -57.83
CA PHE A 275 87.48 -72.73 -57.42
C PHE A 275 86.32 -72.59 -58.43
N PHE A 276 86.44 -71.70 -59.43
CA PHE A 276 85.38 -71.38 -60.39
C PHE A 276 85.74 -71.73 -61.85
N GLU A 277 86.87 -72.39 -62.11
CA GLU A 277 87.42 -72.59 -63.47
C GLU A 277 87.12 -73.96 -64.13
N LEU A 278 86.09 -74.70 -63.70
CA LEU A 278 85.68 -75.96 -64.35
C LEU A 278 84.15 -76.04 -64.54
N GLY A 279 83.70 -75.94 -65.80
CA GLY A 279 82.48 -76.61 -66.30
C GLY A 279 81.15 -75.87 -66.17
N SER A 280 80.96 -74.84 -67.00
CA SER A 280 79.69 -74.12 -67.19
C SER A 280 78.57 -74.96 -67.84
N CYS A 281 77.29 -74.62 -67.49
CA CYS A 281 76.03 -74.67 -68.27
C CYS A 281 74.88 -75.60 -67.75
N PRO A 282 73.58 -75.22 -67.93
CA PRO A 282 72.72 -74.68 -66.85
C PRO A 282 71.30 -75.29 -66.79
N SER A 283 70.54 -75.03 -65.71
CA SER A 283 69.05 -75.05 -65.59
C SER A 283 68.66 -75.17 -64.11
N ASP A 284 67.58 -74.63 -63.57
CA ASP A 284 66.52 -73.67 -63.93
C ASP A 284 65.60 -73.65 -62.68
N GLU A 285 64.65 -72.71 -62.64
CA GLU A 285 63.44 -72.72 -61.79
C GLU A 285 63.51 -72.19 -60.33
N THR A 286 63.12 -70.93 -60.20
CA THR A 286 62.29 -70.41 -59.09
C THR A 286 60.96 -71.16 -58.92
N PRO A 287 60.28 -71.01 -57.77
CA PRO A 287 59.01 -70.26 -57.87
C PRO A 287 58.79 -69.21 -56.77
N PRO A 288 57.87 -68.24 -56.99
CA PRO A 288 57.54 -67.15 -56.09
C PRO A 288 56.26 -67.38 -55.25
N SER A 289 55.99 -66.41 -54.36
CA SER A 289 54.67 -65.98 -53.86
C SER A 289 54.08 -66.67 -52.60
N ARG A 290 53.79 -65.87 -51.55
CA ARG A 290 52.41 -65.71 -51.07
C ARG A 290 52.19 -64.49 -50.16
N SER A 291 51.21 -63.70 -50.58
CA SER A 291 50.47 -62.68 -49.84
C SER A 291 49.56 -63.31 -48.77
N TYR A 292 49.25 -62.55 -47.72
CA TYR A 292 48.04 -62.77 -46.92
C TYR A 292 47.37 -61.45 -46.52
N VAL A 293 46.05 -61.46 -46.60
CA VAL A 293 45.10 -60.35 -46.59
C VAL A 293 44.27 -60.43 -45.30
N GLY A 294 43.96 -59.27 -44.74
CA GLY A 294 42.72 -59.03 -44.00
C GLY A 294 42.73 -59.41 -42.52
N TRP A 295 42.13 -58.55 -41.70
CA TRP A 295 40.84 -58.83 -41.07
C TRP A 295 40.21 -57.50 -40.59
N GLU A 296 39.06 -57.21 -41.16
CA GLU A 296 38.06 -56.26 -40.67
C GLU A 296 37.16 -56.96 -39.63
N SER A 297 36.73 -56.20 -38.61
CA SER A 297 35.33 -56.08 -38.14
C SER A 297 34.60 -57.16 -37.28
N TRP A 298 34.36 -56.76 -36.01
CA TRP A 298 33.08 -56.79 -35.22
C TRP A 298 32.55 -58.15 -34.66
N PRO A 299 31.79 -58.20 -33.52
CA PRO A 299 30.48 -57.54 -33.33
C PRO A 299 30.16 -56.88 -31.96
N SER A 300 29.26 -55.89 -32.01
CA SER A 300 28.37 -55.52 -30.90
C SER A 300 27.02 -56.25 -31.01
N PRO A 301 26.30 -56.44 -29.89
CA PRO A 301 24.87 -56.11 -29.84
C PRO A 301 24.50 -55.33 -28.56
N ARG A 302 23.87 -54.14 -28.64
CA ARG A 302 22.40 -53.88 -28.71
C ARG A 302 21.67 -54.33 -27.43
N GLY A 303 20.94 -53.51 -26.68
CA GLY A 303 20.50 -52.12 -26.75
C GLY A 303 19.32 -51.90 -25.78
N THR A 304 18.88 -50.66 -25.55
CA THR A 304 17.45 -50.23 -25.54
C THR A 304 17.29 -48.78 -25.09
N SER A 305 16.46 -48.07 -25.85
CA SER A 305 15.57 -46.96 -25.44
C SER A 305 16.24 -45.64 -25.02
N GLY A 306 15.99 -44.48 -25.62
CA GLY A 306 14.96 -44.06 -26.57
C GLY A 306 15.07 -42.53 -26.74
N GLU A 307 14.53 -42.04 -27.86
CA GLU A 307 14.05 -40.66 -28.11
C GLU A 307 15.06 -39.48 -28.11
N SER A 308 15.43 -39.06 -29.33
CA SER A 308 15.76 -37.67 -29.71
C SER A 308 14.50 -36.78 -29.73
N PRO A 309 14.53 -35.47 -30.07
CA PRO A 309 15.66 -34.52 -30.22
C PRO A 309 15.42 -33.18 -29.47
N ALA A 310 16.47 -32.42 -29.11
CA ALA A 310 16.29 -31.00 -28.78
C ALA A 310 17.59 -30.16 -28.80
N THR A 311 17.77 -29.38 -29.85
CA THR A 311 18.00 -27.93 -29.70
C THR A 311 16.81 -27.27 -30.39
N PRO A 312 16.19 -26.17 -29.91
CA PRO A 312 16.72 -25.15 -28.99
C PRO A 312 15.78 -24.79 -27.81
N LEU A 313 16.32 -24.30 -26.70
CA LEU A 313 15.50 -23.78 -25.59
C LEU A 313 15.08 -22.33 -25.84
N GLU A 314 13.80 -22.22 -26.17
CA GLU A 314 12.78 -21.20 -25.88
C GLU A 314 13.11 -19.71 -25.84
N ALA A 315 12.32 -18.99 -26.63
CA ALA A 315 11.83 -17.66 -26.33
C ALA A 315 10.71 -17.69 -25.27
N ARG A 316 10.73 -16.77 -24.30
CA ARG A 316 9.50 -16.11 -23.85
C ARG A 316 9.74 -14.74 -23.19
N TRP A 317 9.28 -13.72 -23.90
CA TRP A 317 8.45 -12.61 -23.42
C TRP A 317 8.61 -12.13 -21.96
N LEU A 318 9.24 -10.97 -21.82
CA LEU A 318 8.71 -9.91 -20.95
C LEU A 318 8.46 -8.67 -21.81
N GLY A 319 7.17 -8.44 -22.09
CA GLY A 319 6.70 -7.10 -22.38
C GLY A 319 6.69 -6.29 -21.07
N ARG A 320 7.29 -5.11 -21.09
CA ARG A 320 6.77 -3.96 -20.35
C ARG A 320 6.80 -2.74 -21.26
N ARG A 321 5.60 -2.35 -21.69
CA ARG A 321 5.26 -0.94 -21.93
C ARG A 321 5.34 -0.22 -20.58
N ASN A 322 5.95 0.95 -20.56
CA ASN A 322 5.52 2.02 -19.68
C ASN A 322 4.25 2.63 -20.29
N PRO A 323 3.17 2.83 -19.54
CA PRO A 323 2.30 3.97 -19.75
C PRO A 323 2.99 5.21 -19.18
N SER A 324 3.31 6.18 -20.03
CA SER A 324 3.37 7.58 -19.59
C SER A 324 1.94 7.99 -19.21
N GLY A 325 1.75 8.37 -17.95
CA GLY A 325 0.51 8.92 -17.46
C GLY A 325 0.09 10.16 -18.27
N GLY A 326 -1.21 10.33 -18.39
CA GLY A 326 -1.83 11.61 -18.71
C GLY A 326 -2.39 12.28 -17.46
N GLN A 327 -2.79 13.53 -17.69
CA GLN A 327 -3.43 14.53 -16.82
C GLN A 327 -2.49 15.37 -15.96
#